data_AF-A0A2J6IDW3-F1
#
_entry.id   AF-A0A2J6IDW3-F1
#
_cell.length_a   1.000
_cell.length_b   1.000
_cell.length_c   1.000
_cell.angle_alpha   90.00
_cell.angle_beta   90.00
_cell.angle_gamma   90.00
#
_symmetry.space_group_name_H-M   'P 1'
#
loop_
_entity.id
_entity.type
_entity.pdbx_description
1 polymer ?
#
loop_
_entity_poly.entity_id
_entity_poly.type
_entity_poly.pdbx_seq_one_letter_code
_entity_poly.pdbx_strand_id
1 'polypeptide(L)'
;MFGLTLGNYSGINSTLVNPAMMTHQHKFLDVNIIGADIFANNNFAYIPGKDYNMWDAVNTRPLPVYEDGKNFLYYNNAKLKSETVNLRTLGPSAMMQIGKHAFGFTTAMRVYTTANRVPWEMAVLGYEGMKYEPLHNILFDDYDLDLQANV
;
A
#
# COMPACT_ATOMS: atom_id res chain seq x y z
N MET A 1 -1.29 0.80 -9.32
CA MET A 1 -1.92 0.86 -10.66
C MET A 1 -1.55 -0.36 -11.48
N PHE A 2 -1.83 -1.56 -10.97
CA PHE A 2 -1.66 -2.78 -11.78
C PHE A 2 -2.79 -2.84 -12.81
N GLY A 3 -2.43 -2.92 -14.11
CA GLY A 3 -3.36 -3.09 -15.23
C GLY A 3 -3.49 -1.91 -16.19
N LEU A 4 -3.32 -0.66 -15.74
CA LEU A 4 -3.41 0.54 -16.60
C LEU A 4 -2.05 0.98 -17.21
N THR A 5 -0.95 0.47 -16.67
CA THR A 5 0.42 0.88 -17.02
C THR A 5 1.10 -0.03 -18.05
N LEU A 6 0.46 -1.14 -18.43
CA LEU A 6 1.02 -2.16 -19.31
C LEU A 6 0.29 -2.15 -20.66
N GLY A 7 0.96 -1.61 -21.70
CA GLY A 7 0.49 -1.65 -23.09
C GLY A 7 0.75 -0.36 -23.88
N ASN A 8 0.59 -0.41 -25.20
CA ASN A 8 0.87 0.72 -26.11
C ASN A 8 -0.14 1.89 -26.01
N TYR A 9 -1.11 1.79 -25.10
CA TYR A 9 -2.14 2.80 -24.81
C TYR A 9 -2.07 3.32 -23.37
N SER A 10 -1.05 2.92 -22.60
CA SER A 10 -0.89 3.26 -21.19
C SER A 10 -0.49 4.72 -20.93
N GLY A 11 -0.16 5.49 -21.97
CA GLY A 11 -0.08 6.93 -21.85
C GLY A 11 1.09 7.41 -20.99
N ILE A 12 0.87 8.56 -20.36
CA ILE A 12 1.82 9.13 -19.41
C ILE A 12 2.04 8.22 -18.18
N ASN A 13 1.07 7.35 -17.85
CA ASN A 13 1.19 6.42 -16.71
C ASN A 13 2.24 5.31 -16.93
N SER A 14 2.60 5.02 -18.19
CA SER A 14 3.67 4.06 -18.54
C SER A 14 5.04 4.48 -18.00
N THR A 15 5.26 5.80 -17.87
CA THR A 15 6.52 6.38 -17.39
C THR A 15 6.85 5.98 -15.95
N LEU A 16 5.83 5.66 -15.16
CA LEU A 16 5.96 5.24 -13.77
C LEU A 16 6.60 3.86 -13.63
N VAL A 17 6.53 3.04 -14.68
CA VAL A 17 7.14 1.72 -14.75
C VAL A 17 8.45 1.80 -15.53
N ASN A 18 8.41 2.44 -16.71
CA ASN A 18 9.59 2.62 -17.55
C ASN A 18 9.42 3.87 -18.44
N PRO A 19 10.26 4.91 -18.26
CA PRO A 19 10.22 6.12 -19.07
C PRO A 19 10.34 5.88 -20.58
N ALA A 20 11.05 4.82 -21.01
CA ALA A 20 11.22 4.50 -22.42
C ALA A 20 9.92 4.04 -23.11
N MET A 21 8.89 3.64 -22.34
CA MET A 21 7.62 3.17 -22.91
C MET A 21 6.80 4.29 -23.58
N MET A 22 7.17 5.56 -23.39
CA MET A 22 6.52 6.70 -24.05
C MET A 22 6.74 6.72 -25.56
N THR A 23 7.85 6.22 -26.07
CA THR A 23 8.19 6.30 -27.50
C THR A 23 7.45 5.26 -28.35
N HIS A 24 6.85 4.26 -27.71
CA HIS A 24 6.14 3.15 -28.35
C HIS A 24 4.61 3.26 -28.25
N GLN A 25 4.08 4.47 -28.04
CA GLN A 25 2.65 4.69 -27.95
C GLN A 25 2.01 5.05 -29.28
N HIS A 26 0.72 4.73 -29.42
CA HIS A 26 -0.06 5.04 -30.62
C HIS A 26 -0.91 6.32 -30.45
N LYS A 27 -0.90 6.93 -29.26
CA LYS A 27 -1.64 8.16 -28.96
C LYS A 27 -0.74 9.38 -29.19
N PHE A 28 -1.27 10.40 -29.87
CA PHE A 28 -0.59 11.68 -30.04
C PHE A 28 -0.53 12.49 -28.74
N LEU A 29 -1.64 12.52 -27.98
CA LEU A 29 -1.78 13.26 -26.73
C LEU A 29 -2.48 12.36 -25.70
N ASP A 30 -1.94 12.32 -24.49
CA ASP A 30 -2.53 11.65 -23.34
C ASP A 30 -2.48 12.60 -22.14
N VAL A 31 -3.62 12.78 -21.48
CA VAL A 31 -3.76 13.67 -20.33
C VAL A 31 -4.34 12.86 -19.19
N ASN A 32 -3.64 12.84 -18.07
CA ASN A 32 -4.09 12.26 -16.82
C ASN A 32 -4.33 13.39 -15.81
N ILE A 33 -5.57 13.51 -15.34
CA ILE A 33 -6.00 14.61 -14.47
C ILE A 33 -5.59 14.31 -13.03
N ILE A 34 -5.96 13.13 -12.54
CA ILE A 34 -5.65 12.67 -11.19
C ILE A 34 -5.68 11.15 -11.15
N GLY A 35 -4.75 10.57 -10.40
CA GLY A 35 -4.74 9.15 -10.08
C GLY A 35 -4.35 8.94 -8.64
N ALA A 36 -4.88 7.90 -8.01
CA ALA A 36 -4.48 7.50 -6.67
C ALA A 36 -4.25 5.99 -6.64
N ASP A 37 -3.24 5.59 -5.88
CA ASP A 37 -2.89 4.21 -5.61
C ASP A 37 -2.63 4.07 -4.12
N ILE A 38 -3.35 3.15 -3.49
CA ILE A 38 -3.22 2.82 -2.08
C ILE A 38 -2.94 1.33 -2.01
N PHE A 39 -1.86 0.99 -1.34
CA PHE A 39 -1.48 -0.37 -1.05
C PHE A 39 -1.07 -0.47 0.41
N ALA A 40 -1.70 -1.38 1.14
CA ALA A 40 -1.35 -1.70 2.51
C ALA A 40 -1.27 -3.21 2.62
N ASN A 41 -0.18 -3.71 3.19
CA ASN A 41 0.02 -5.13 3.42
C ASN A 41 0.67 -5.32 4.79
N ASN A 42 0.22 -6.36 5.50
CA ASN A 42 0.81 -6.75 6.77
C ASN A 42 0.60 -8.26 6.99
N ASN A 43 1.42 -8.88 7.85
CA ASN A 43 1.32 -10.30 8.19
C ASN A 43 0.84 -10.55 9.64
N PHE A 44 0.25 -9.53 10.28
CA PHE A 44 -0.18 -9.56 11.67
C PHE A 44 -1.71 -9.57 11.80
N ALA A 45 -2.37 -8.53 11.29
CA ALA A 45 -3.81 -8.29 11.37
C ALA A 45 -4.53 -8.59 10.05
N TYR A 46 -5.71 -9.19 10.14
CA TYR A 46 -6.54 -9.59 9.01
C TYR A 46 -8.03 -9.45 9.29
N ILE A 47 -8.83 -9.33 8.23
CA ILE A 47 -10.28 -9.51 8.28
C ILE A 47 -10.62 -10.77 7.45
N PRO A 48 -11.27 -11.78 8.04
CA PRO A 48 -11.82 -12.89 7.29
C PRO A 48 -12.66 -12.43 6.09
N GLY A 49 -12.34 -12.93 4.89
CA GLY A 49 -13.05 -12.54 3.66
C GLY A 49 -14.54 -12.90 3.63
N LYS A 50 -14.98 -13.82 4.51
CA LYS A 50 -16.41 -14.11 4.74
C LYS A 50 -17.15 -12.97 5.46
N ASP A 51 -16.44 -12.19 6.27
CA ASP A 51 -17.02 -11.14 7.11
C ASP A 51 -16.96 -9.78 6.39
N TYR A 52 -15.89 -9.53 5.62
CA TYR A 52 -15.74 -8.30 4.85
C TYR A 52 -14.89 -8.56 3.59
N ASN A 53 -15.42 -8.15 2.43
CA ASN A 53 -14.72 -8.25 1.15
C ASN A 53 -14.58 -6.89 0.46
N MET A 54 -13.93 -6.86 -0.70
CA MET A 54 -13.72 -5.62 -1.46
C MET A 54 -15.03 -4.96 -1.92
N TRP A 55 -16.07 -5.75 -2.20
CA TRP A 55 -17.38 -5.22 -2.59
C TRP A 55 -18.12 -4.57 -1.41
N ASP A 56 -17.95 -5.09 -0.20
CA ASP A 56 -18.45 -4.48 1.02
C ASP A 56 -17.85 -3.09 1.24
N ALA A 57 -16.56 -2.92 0.96
CA ALA A 57 -15.86 -1.63 1.02
C ALA A 57 -16.41 -0.63 0.00
N VAL A 58 -16.63 -1.06 -1.24
CA VAL A 58 -17.23 -0.22 -2.30
C VAL A 58 -18.66 0.18 -1.94
N ASN A 59 -19.42 -0.72 -1.31
CA ASN A 59 -20.79 -0.46 -0.87
C ASN A 59 -20.88 0.30 0.46
N THR A 60 -19.76 0.83 0.98
CA THR A 60 -19.70 1.61 2.23
C THR A 60 -20.28 0.87 3.43
N ARG A 61 -20.20 -0.47 3.43
CA ARG A 61 -20.62 -1.28 4.58
C ARG A 61 -19.64 -1.04 5.74
N PRO A 62 -20.12 -0.87 6.98
CA PRO A 62 -19.22 -0.74 8.13
C PRO A 62 -18.36 -2.00 8.29
N LEU A 63 -17.15 -1.80 8.80
CA LEU A 63 -16.25 -2.90 9.13
C LEU A 63 -16.91 -3.85 10.15
N PRO A 64 -16.63 -5.16 10.07
CA PRO A 64 -17.07 -6.10 11.09
C PRO A 64 -16.51 -5.68 12.45
N VAL A 65 -17.24 -6.02 13.51
CA VAL A 65 -16.81 -5.80 14.89
C VAL A 65 -16.66 -7.16 15.54
N TYR A 66 -15.48 -7.45 16.04
CA TYR A 66 -15.11 -8.66 16.75
C TYR A 66 -15.22 -8.44 18.26
N GLU A 67 -14.88 -9.47 19.04
CA GLU A 67 -14.77 -9.38 20.49
C GLU A 67 -13.87 -8.18 20.89
N ASP A 68 -14.22 -7.54 22.00
CA ASP A 68 -13.60 -6.30 22.50
C ASP A 68 -13.76 -5.04 21.60
N GLY A 69 -14.70 -5.06 20.65
CA GLY A 69 -15.04 -3.88 19.84
C GLY A 69 -14.03 -3.58 18.72
N LYS A 70 -13.13 -4.51 18.42
CA LYS A 70 -12.06 -4.34 17.43
C LYS A 70 -12.54 -4.72 16.03
N ASN A 71 -12.01 -4.07 14.99
CA ASN A 71 -12.46 -4.28 13.61
C ASN A 71 -11.64 -5.31 12.80
N PHE A 72 -10.58 -5.85 13.39
CA PHE A 72 -9.64 -6.76 12.75
C PHE A 72 -9.28 -7.86 13.75
N LEU A 73 -8.95 -9.05 13.27
CA LEU A 73 -8.33 -10.12 14.06
C LEU A 73 -6.83 -10.10 13.82
N TYR A 74 -6.05 -10.80 14.66
CA TYR A 74 -4.62 -10.97 14.44
C TYR A 74 -4.18 -12.43 14.51
N TYR A 75 -3.07 -12.74 13.85
CA TYR A 75 -2.46 -14.06 13.90
C TYR A 75 -1.64 -14.21 15.18
N ASN A 76 -2.16 -14.99 16.12
CA ASN A 76 -1.48 -15.37 17.35
C ASN A 76 -0.33 -16.36 17.06
N ASN A 77 0.85 -15.81 16.73
CA ASN A 77 2.08 -16.58 16.58
C ASN A 77 3.30 -15.69 16.87
N ALA A 78 4.37 -16.32 17.34
CA ALA A 78 5.63 -15.69 17.71
C ALA A 78 6.55 -15.37 16.51
N LYS A 79 6.01 -15.23 15.29
CA LYS A 79 6.82 -14.91 14.10
C LYS A 79 6.98 -13.40 13.96
N LEU A 80 8.14 -12.99 13.46
CA LEU A 80 8.41 -11.62 13.05
C LEU A 80 7.30 -11.05 12.16
N LYS A 81 6.88 -9.83 12.48
CA LYS A 81 5.85 -9.11 11.74
C LYS A 81 6.47 -8.11 10.77
N SER A 82 5.73 -7.84 9.70
CA SER A 82 6.11 -6.91 8.64
C SER A 82 4.89 -6.12 8.19
N GLU A 83 5.08 -4.85 7.92
CA GLU A 83 4.09 -3.93 7.38
C GLU A 83 4.68 -3.17 6.19
N THR A 84 3.84 -2.90 5.20
CA THR A 84 4.15 -1.99 4.10
C THR A 84 2.93 -1.18 3.75
N VAL A 85 3.08 0.15 3.75
CA VAL A 85 2.06 1.07 3.28
C VAL A 85 2.66 1.93 2.17
N ASN A 86 1.96 1.98 1.04
CA ASN A 86 2.32 2.78 -0.12
C ASN A 86 1.10 3.58 -0.55
N LEU A 87 1.21 4.90 -0.46
CA LEU A 87 0.26 5.86 -0.99
C LEU A 87 0.95 6.62 -2.10
N ARG A 88 0.39 6.55 -3.31
CA ARG A 88 0.86 7.36 -4.44
C ARG A 88 -0.31 8.15 -5.00
N THR A 89 -0.14 9.46 -5.11
CA THR A 89 -1.06 10.35 -5.80
C THR A 89 -0.37 10.92 -7.03
N LEU A 90 -1.04 10.82 -8.15
CA LEU A 90 -0.64 11.40 -9.43
C LEU A 90 -1.50 12.64 -9.62
N GLY A 91 -0.84 13.78 -9.76
CA GLY A 91 -1.51 15.01 -10.14
C GLY A 91 -1.64 15.13 -11.66
N PRO A 92 -1.96 16.35 -12.13
CA PRO A 92 -2.05 16.66 -13.54
C PRO A 92 -0.75 16.27 -14.25
N SER A 93 -0.92 15.51 -15.33
CA SER A 93 0.18 14.97 -16.12
C SER A 93 -0.25 14.85 -17.58
N ALA A 94 0.68 15.10 -18.49
CA ALA A 94 0.40 15.07 -19.92
C ALA A 94 1.61 14.52 -20.68
N MET A 95 1.32 13.76 -21.72
CA MET A 95 2.30 13.25 -22.68
C MET A 95 1.90 13.67 -24.09
N MET A 96 2.88 14.09 -24.88
CA MET A 96 2.73 14.34 -26.31
C MET A 96 3.79 13.57 -27.10
N GLN A 97 3.36 12.83 -28.12
CA GLN A 97 4.23 12.11 -29.03
C GLN A 97 4.21 12.75 -30.42
N ILE A 98 5.38 13.15 -30.91
CA ILE A 98 5.59 13.72 -32.24
C ILE A 98 6.52 12.79 -33.02
N GLY A 99 5.93 11.94 -33.87
CA GLY A 99 6.66 10.93 -34.63
C GLY A 99 7.37 9.93 -33.72
N LYS A 100 8.71 9.97 -33.71
CA LYS A 100 9.58 9.11 -32.88
C LYS A 100 10.02 9.76 -31.56
N HIS A 101 9.62 11.01 -31.32
CA HIS A 101 9.95 11.74 -30.09
C HIS A 101 8.73 11.80 -29.18
N ALA A 102 8.94 11.67 -27.87
CA ALA A 102 7.89 11.81 -26.89
C ALA A 102 8.34 12.75 -25.78
N PHE A 103 7.45 13.66 -25.39
CA PHE A 103 7.62 14.60 -24.29
C PHE A 103 6.54 14.34 -23.26
N GLY A 104 6.87 14.44 -21.98
CA GLY A 104 5.92 14.18 -20.91
C GLY A 104 6.26 14.97 -19.67
N PHE A 105 5.20 15.40 -19.00
CA PHE A 105 5.28 16.09 -17.72
C PHE A 105 4.39 15.36 -16.73
N THR A 106 4.93 15.05 -15.56
CA THR A 106 4.21 14.36 -14.48
C THR A 106 4.38 15.09 -13.16
N THR A 107 3.29 15.17 -12.41
CA THR A 107 3.32 15.56 -11.00
C THR A 107 2.88 14.37 -10.17
N ALA A 108 3.64 14.04 -9.13
CA ALA A 108 3.35 12.89 -8.29
C ALA A 108 3.88 13.12 -6.88
N MET A 109 3.16 12.58 -5.90
CA MET A 109 3.59 12.45 -4.52
C MET A 109 3.53 10.96 -4.14
N ARG A 110 4.53 10.48 -3.41
CA ARG A 110 4.59 9.09 -2.96
C ARG A 110 5.04 9.00 -1.52
N VAL A 111 4.13 8.56 -0.66
CA VAL A 111 4.47 8.12 0.69
C VAL A 111 4.67 6.61 0.67
N TYR A 112 5.82 6.16 1.13
CA TYR A 112 6.16 4.74 1.26
C TYR A 112 6.75 4.48 2.62
N THR A 113 6.06 3.70 3.44
CA THR A 113 6.54 3.25 4.74
C THR A 113 6.61 1.73 4.78
N THR A 114 7.65 1.21 5.41
CA THR A 114 7.77 -0.21 5.69
C THR A 114 8.38 -0.40 7.07
N ALA A 115 7.85 -1.40 7.77
CA ALA A 115 8.39 -1.91 9.00
C ALA A 115 8.69 -3.39 8.80
N ASN A 116 9.92 -3.80 9.03
CA ASN A 116 10.36 -5.19 8.91
C ASN A 116 10.97 -5.66 10.23
N ARG A 117 10.91 -6.98 10.44
CA ARG A 117 11.44 -7.64 11.64
C ARG A 117 10.83 -7.08 12.94
N VAL A 118 9.54 -6.73 12.91
CA VAL A 118 8.84 -6.27 14.10
C VAL A 118 8.63 -7.45 15.05
N PRO A 119 9.12 -7.40 16.30
CA PRO A 119 8.75 -8.33 17.38
C PRO A 119 7.25 -8.59 17.44
N TRP A 120 6.85 -9.84 17.65
CA TRP A 120 5.41 -10.15 17.67
C TRP A 120 4.74 -9.56 18.91
N GLU A 121 5.46 -9.44 20.01
CA GLU A 121 5.06 -8.82 21.27
C GLU A 121 4.71 -7.34 21.06
N MET A 122 5.51 -6.61 20.29
CA MET A 122 5.24 -5.20 19.97
C MET A 122 3.94 -5.06 19.17
N ALA A 123 3.70 -5.94 18.20
CA ALA A 123 2.46 -5.93 17.42
C ALA A 123 1.25 -6.28 18.29
N VAL A 124 1.37 -7.26 19.19
CA VAL A 124 0.31 -7.63 20.15
C VAL A 124 0.04 -6.51 21.14
N LEU A 125 1.07 -5.87 21.71
CA LEU A 125 0.89 -4.71 22.59
C LEU A 125 0.26 -3.52 21.86
N GLY A 126 0.54 -3.33 20.57
CA GLY A 126 -0.12 -2.33 19.73
C GLY A 126 -1.62 -2.62 19.53
N TYR A 127 -2.02 -3.89 19.53
CA TYR A 127 -3.40 -4.32 19.30
C TYR A 127 -4.22 -4.53 20.58
N GLU A 128 -3.63 -5.09 21.63
CA GLU A 128 -4.26 -5.36 22.93
C GLU A 128 -4.07 -4.21 23.93
N GLY A 129 -3.07 -3.36 23.69
CA GLY A 129 -2.65 -2.32 24.59
C GLY A 129 -1.63 -2.80 25.63
N MET A 130 -1.05 -1.84 26.34
CA MET A 130 0.00 -2.08 27.36
C MET A 130 -0.47 -2.89 28.57
N LYS A 131 -1.78 -3.11 28.73
CA LYS A 131 -2.39 -3.88 29.83
C LYS A 131 -2.46 -5.38 29.56
N TYR A 132 -1.95 -5.85 28.43
CA TYR A 132 -1.98 -7.25 28.07
C TYR A 132 -1.06 -8.08 28.99
N GLU A 133 -1.66 -8.67 30.03
CA GLU A 133 -0.98 -9.39 31.11
C GLU A 133 -0.02 -10.50 30.65
N PRO A 134 -0.29 -11.26 29.55
CA PRO A 134 0.64 -12.30 29.11
C PRO A 134 2.03 -11.81 28.70
N LEU A 135 2.18 -10.50 28.41
CA LEU A 135 3.47 -9.88 28.07
C LEU A 135 4.07 -9.10 29.24
N HIS A 136 3.51 -9.21 30.45
CA HIS A 136 4.09 -8.63 31.65
C HIS A 136 5.09 -9.59 32.30
N ASN A 137 6.12 -9.03 32.96
CA ASN A 137 7.16 -9.79 33.66
C ASN A 137 7.94 -10.81 32.80
N ILE A 138 7.99 -10.59 31.48
CA ILE A 138 8.86 -11.34 30.57
C ILE A 138 10.05 -10.47 30.15
N LEU A 139 11.17 -11.11 29.84
CA LEU A 139 12.32 -10.43 29.26
C LEU A 139 12.13 -10.36 27.74
N PHE A 140 12.15 -9.14 27.18
CA PHE A 140 12.18 -8.91 25.75
C PHE A 140 13.64 -8.95 25.27
N ASP A 141 14.06 -10.08 24.73
CA ASP A 141 15.34 -10.24 24.02
C ASP A 141 15.03 -10.55 22.55
N ASP A 142 15.05 -9.51 21.71
CA ASP A 142 14.47 -9.57 20.37
C ASP A 142 15.33 -8.85 19.32
N TYR A 143 14.92 -8.98 18.06
CA TYR A 143 15.63 -8.50 16.88
C TYR A 143 15.65 -6.98 16.74
N ASP A 144 16.67 -6.48 16.02
CA ASP A 144 16.68 -5.09 15.54
C ASP A 144 15.48 -4.82 14.61
N LEU A 145 14.68 -3.82 14.99
CA LEU A 145 13.54 -3.30 14.24
C LEU A 145 14.04 -2.44 13.06
N ASP A 146 13.59 -2.76 11.85
CA ASP A 146 13.91 -1.99 10.64
C ASP A 146 12.68 -1.16 10.20
N LEU A 147 12.80 0.16 10.29
CA LEU A 147 11.77 1.10 9.88
C LEU A 147 12.31 2.01 8.78
N GLN A 148 11.58 2.08 7.67
CA GLN A 148 11.86 3.01 6.60
C GLN A 148 10.62 3.82 6.26
N ALA A 149 10.79 5.14 6.12
CA ALA A 149 9.76 6.04 5.64
C ALA A 149 10.36 6.95 4.56
N ASN A 150 9.68 7.01 3.40
CA ASN A 150 10.00 7.91 2.29
C ASN A 150 8.73 8.71 1.94
N VAL A 151 8.89 10.00 1.65
CA VAL A 151 7.82 10.93 1.25
C VAL A 151 8.22 11.64 -0.05
#